data_AF-A0A6I7QDG3-F1
#
_entry.id   AF-A0A6I7QDG3-F1
#
_cell.length_a   1.000
_cell.length_b   1.000
_cell.length_c   1.000
_cell.angle_alpha   90.00
_cell.angle_beta   90.00
_cell.angle_gamma   90.00
#
_symmetry.space_group_name_H-M   'P 1'
#
loop_
_entity.id
_entity.type
_entity.pdbx_description
1 polymer ?
#
loop_
_entity_poly.entity_id
_entity_poly.type
_entity_poly.pdbx_seq_one_letter_code
_entity_poly.pdbx_strand_id
1 'polypeptide(L)'
;MKALKILILILFAGVLIYAANDLPYRGDPDNLMHVEKSVTNTQVKGNYFVQNAYRDARTPNMVTVVLGDYRSIDTFGEQVVIYTAGLITLLVLRRTRKIRRALK
;
A
#
# COMPACT_ATOMS: atom_id res chain seq x y z
N MET A 1 -5.77 32.70 7.82
CA MET A 1 -6.14 31.38 7.24
C MET A 1 -4.94 30.56 6.72
N LYS A 2 -4.02 31.09 5.89
CA LYS A 2 -2.84 30.31 5.41
C LYS A 2 -1.87 29.93 6.54
N ALA A 3 -1.58 30.86 7.45
CA ALA A 3 -0.73 30.61 8.61
C ALA A 3 -1.24 29.47 9.50
N LEU A 4 -2.57 29.40 9.73
CA LEU A 4 -3.19 28.30 10.48
C LEU A 4 -2.99 26.94 9.80
N LYS A 5 -3.12 26.87 8.46
CA LYS A 5 -2.87 25.62 7.70
C LYS A 5 -1.41 25.17 7.82
N ILE A 6 -0.48 26.10 7.71
CA ILE A 6 0.96 25.82 7.85
C ILE A 6 1.26 25.34 9.27
N LEU A 7 0.70 25.99 10.28
CA LEU A 7 0.84 25.59 11.68
C LEU A 7 0.35 24.14 11.90
N ILE A 8 -0.82 23.79 11.35
CA ILE A 8 -1.36 22.43 11.44
C ILE A 8 -0.44 21.41 10.74
N LEU A 9 0.07 21.74 9.55
CA LEU A 9 0.99 20.85 8.84
C LEU A 9 2.30 20.64 9.59
N ILE A 10 2.86 21.70 10.18
CA ILE A 10 4.08 21.61 11.00
C ILE A 10 3.82 20.75 12.24
N LEU A 11 2.70 20.96 12.92
CA LEU A 11 2.33 20.16 14.08
C LEU A 11 2.19 18.68 13.70
N PHE A 12 1.47 18.39 12.61
CA PHE A 12 1.30 17.02 12.12
C PHE A 12 2.63 16.38 11.70
N ALA A 13 3.49 17.10 11.00
CA ALA A 13 4.83 16.63 10.66
C ALA A 13 5.67 16.34 11.92
N GLY A 14 5.58 17.21 12.93
CA GLY A 14 6.23 17.00 14.23
C GLY A 14 5.76 15.71 14.91
N VAL A 15 4.46 15.42 14.89
CA VAL A 15 3.90 14.16 15.41
C VAL A 15 4.43 12.96 14.62
N LEU A 16 4.49 13.03 13.29
CA LEU A 16 5.02 11.94 12.47
C LEU A 16 6.50 11.68 12.73
N ILE A 17 7.32 12.75 12.89
CA ILE A 17 8.74 12.63 13.22
C ILE A 17 8.90 12.01 14.61
N TYR A 18 8.11 12.44 15.59
CA TYR A 18 8.12 11.85 16.92
C TYR A 18 7.82 10.34 16.87
N ALA A 19 6.76 9.95 16.16
CA ALA A 19 6.39 8.54 15.99
C ALA A 19 7.45 7.73 15.24
N ALA A 20 8.16 8.33 14.29
CA ALA A 20 9.22 7.65 13.53
C ALA A 20 10.42 7.23 14.41
N ASN A 21 10.64 7.87 15.57
CA ASN A 21 11.69 7.46 16.51
C ASN A 21 11.39 6.12 17.22
N ASP A 22 10.15 5.64 17.18
CA ASP A 22 9.74 4.34 17.75
C ASP A 22 10.00 3.16 16.79
N LEU A 23 10.52 3.43 15.58
CA LEU A 23 10.88 2.39 14.63
C LEU A 23 12.13 1.62 15.12
N PRO A 24 12.19 0.29 14.91
CA PRO A 24 13.36 -0.49 15.25
C PRO A 24 14.64 0.00 14.56
N TYR A 25 15.79 -0.20 15.19
CA TYR A 25 17.08 0.12 14.59
C TYR A 25 17.31 -0.72 13.32
N ARG A 26 17.87 -0.10 12.29
CA ARG A 26 18.12 -0.78 11.01
C ARG A 26 19.22 -1.82 11.19
N GLY A 27 18.95 -3.06 10.78
CA GLY A 27 19.92 -4.14 10.85
C GLY A 27 20.09 -4.74 12.25
N ASP A 28 19.20 -4.41 13.19
CA ASP A 28 19.14 -5.07 14.50
C ASP A 28 18.76 -6.55 14.33
N PRO A 29 19.67 -7.49 14.67
CA PRO A 29 19.42 -8.93 14.51
C PRO A 29 18.36 -9.45 15.49
N ASP A 30 18.17 -8.77 16.63
CA ASP A 30 17.23 -9.17 17.69
C ASP A 30 15.84 -8.54 17.51
N ASN A 31 15.62 -7.84 16.40
CA ASN A 31 14.34 -7.21 16.10
C ASN A 31 13.22 -8.25 15.91
N LEU A 32 12.11 -8.03 16.60
CA LEU A 32 10.89 -8.86 16.61
C LEU A 32 10.26 -9.09 15.22
N MET A 33 10.65 -8.34 14.19
CA MET A 33 10.21 -8.58 12.82
C MET A 33 10.94 -9.76 12.13
N HIS A 34 12.12 -10.14 12.62
CA HIS A 34 12.92 -11.24 12.06
C HIS A 34 12.69 -12.58 12.77
N VAL A 35 12.14 -12.59 13.99
CA VAL A 35 11.88 -13.84 14.73
C VAL A 35 10.75 -14.65 14.09
N GLU A 36 10.74 -15.96 14.30
CA GLU A 36 9.71 -16.84 13.73
C GLU A 36 8.34 -16.65 14.37
N LYS A 37 8.32 -16.35 15.68
CA LYS A 37 7.11 -16.16 16.47
C LYS A 37 7.10 -14.80 17.13
N SER A 38 5.97 -14.12 17.06
CA SER A 38 5.72 -12.84 17.70
C SER A 38 5.54 -12.98 19.22
N VAL A 39 5.43 -11.85 19.91
CA VAL A 39 5.11 -11.78 21.35
C VAL A 39 3.80 -12.48 21.74
N THR A 40 2.89 -12.68 20.80
CA THR A 40 1.62 -13.43 21.02
C THR A 40 1.73 -14.90 20.63
N ASN A 41 2.95 -15.42 20.42
CA ASN A 41 3.23 -16.79 19.98
C ASN A 41 2.60 -17.13 18.60
N THR A 42 2.28 -16.10 17.81
CA THR A 42 1.78 -16.23 16.44
C THR A 42 2.92 -16.10 15.44
N GLN A 43 2.79 -16.75 14.30
CA GLN A 43 3.85 -16.73 13.29
C GLN A 43 4.03 -15.34 12.66
N VAL A 44 5.27 -14.87 12.58
CA VAL A 44 5.58 -13.62 11.90
C VAL A 44 5.56 -13.85 10.39
N LYS A 45 4.62 -13.21 9.71
CA LYS A 45 4.39 -13.39 8.26
C LYS A 45 5.63 -13.09 7.41
N GLY A 46 6.38 -12.04 7.76
CA GLY A 46 7.58 -11.64 7.02
C GLY A 46 8.63 -12.76 6.97
N ASN A 47 8.94 -13.34 8.13
CA ASN A 47 9.83 -14.49 8.23
C ASN A 47 9.28 -15.69 7.43
N TYR A 48 8.00 -16.03 7.62
CA TYR A 48 7.38 -17.14 6.87
C TYR A 48 7.48 -16.98 5.35
N PHE A 49 7.20 -15.79 4.83
CA PHE A 49 7.26 -15.51 3.39
C PHE A 49 8.67 -15.71 2.83
N VAL A 50 9.71 -15.22 3.53
CA VAL A 50 11.11 -15.41 3.13
C VAL A 50 11.47 -16.89 3.05
N GLN A 51 11.06 -17.67 4.05
CA GLN A 51 11.41 -19.08 4.14
C GLN A 51 10.62 -19.98 3.18
N ASN A 52 9.37 -19.63 2.85
CA ASN A 52 8.42 -20.58 2.24
C ASN A 52 7.84 -20.14 0.89
N ALA A 53 8.06 -18.89 0.43
CA ALA A 53 7.43 -18.38 -0.80
C ALA A 53 7.62 -19.30 -2.03
N TYR A 54 8.84 -19.77 -2.29
CA TYR A 54 9.09 -20.66 -3.41
C TYR A 54 8.42 -22.03 -3.23
N ARG A 55 8.42 -22.57 -2.01
CA ARG A 55 7.81 -23.86 -1.69
C ARG A 55 6.31 -23.83 -1.92
N ASP A 56 5.65 -22.75 -1.50
CA ASP A 56 4.21 -22.64 -1.49
C ASP A 56 3.64 -22.31 -2.89
N ALA A 57 4.33 -21.48 -3.68
CA ALA A 57 3.80 -20.96 -4.96
C ALA A 57 4.64 -21.33 -6.20
N ARG A 58 5.77 -22.04 -6.05
CA ARG A 58 6.68 -22.46 -7.14
C ARG A 58 7.18 -21.30 -8.03
N THR A 59 7.04 -20.06 -7.58
CA THR A 59 7.46 -18.85 -8.29
C THR A 59 8.78 -18.35 -7.69
N PRO A 60 9.84 -18.13 -8.49
CA PRO A 60 11.17 -17.82 -7.97
C PRO A 60 11.28 -16.45 -7.29
N ASN A 61 10.40 -15.51 -7.63
CA ASN A 61 10.39 -14.17 -7.04
C ASN A 61 9.46 -14.12 -5.82
N MET A 62 10.03 -14.04 -4.61
CA MET A 62 9.25 -13.96 -3.37
C MET A 62 8.31 -12.76 -3.33
N VAL A 63 8.67 -11.61 -3.93
CA VAL A 63 7.83 -10.40 -3.92
C VAL A 63 6.57 -10.64 -4.76
N THR A 64 6.72 -11.32 -5.89
CA THR A 64 5.58 -11.73 -6.72
C THR A 64 4.66 -12.68 -5.97
N VAL A 65 5.21 -13.63 -5.20
CA VAL A 65 4.41 -14.54 -4.36
C VAL A 65 3.67 -13.77 -3.26
N VAL A 66 4.32 -12.82 -2.61
CA VAL A 66 3.69 -12.02 -1.55
C VAL A 66 2.52 -11.20 -2.11
N LEU A 67 2.70 -10.52 -3.24
CA LEU A 67 1.65 -9.68 -3.83
C LEU A 67 0.57 -10.50 -4.55
N GLY A 68 0.96 -11.58 -5.24
CA GLY A 68 0.09 -12.38 -6.11
C GLY A 68 -0.63 -13.53 -5.41
N ASP A 69 -0.02 -14.14 -4.39
CA ASP A 69 -0.57 -15.31 -3.70
C ASP A 69 -0.97 -14.98 -2.25
N TYR A 70 -0.03 -14.52 -1.40
CA TYR A 70 -0.32 -14.32 0.03
C TYR A 70 -1.17 -13.08 0.34
N ARG A 71 -0.97 -11.97 -0.39
CA ARG A 71 -1.68 -10.68 -0.22
C ARG A 71 -2.40 -10.26 -1.50
N SER A 72 -2.89 -11.25 -2.25
CA SER A 72 -3.56 -11.07 -3.54
C SER A 72 -4.78 -10.13 -3.49
N ILE A 73 -5.47 -10.06 -2.35
CA ILE A 73 -6.63 -9.18 -2.17
C ILE A 73 -6.22 -7.69 -2.20
N ASP A 74 -5.04 -7.34 -1.68
CA ASP A 74 -4.57 -5.95 -1.69
C ASP A 74 -4.30 -5.50 -3.15
N THR A 75 -3.62 -6.33 -3.93
CA THR A 75 -3.38 -6.08 -5.36
C THR A 75 -4.67 -6.15 -6.19
N PHE A 76 -5.61 -7.05 -5.88
CA PHE A 76 -6.92 -7.02 -6.53
C PHE A 76 -7.65 -5.69 -6.26
N GLY A 77 -7.57 -5.18 -5.02
CA GLY A 77 -8.10 -3.87 -4.65
C GLY A 77 -7.46 -2.72 -5.44
N GLU A 78 -6.13 -2.72 -5.56
CA GLU A 78 -5.39 -1.76 -6.40
C GLU A 78 -5.92 -1.76 -7.84
N GLN A 79 -6.16 -2.94 -8.40
CA GLN A 79 -6.64 -3.12 -9.78
C GLN A 79 -8.05 -2.57 -9.96
N VAL A 80 -8.94 -2.78 -8.97
CA VAL A 80 -10.28 -2.20 -8.96
C VAL A 80 -10.23 -0.67 -8.91
N VAL A 81 -9.34 -0.08 -8.10
CA VAL A 81 -9.16 1.38 -8.00
C VAL A 81 -8.71 1.96 -9.33
N ILE A 82 -7.66 1.38 -9.95
CA ILE A 82 -7.14 1.86 -11.25
C ILE A 82 -8.19 1.71 -12.34
N TYR A 83 -8.89 0.57 -12.39
CA TYR A 83 -9.97 0.34 -13.35
C TYR A 83 -11.09 1.38 -13.22
N THR A 84 -11.52 1.65 -11.98
CA THR A 84 -12.56 2.65 -11.69
C THR A 84 -12.11 4.05 -12.09
N ALA A 85 -10.88 4.44 -11.78
CA ALA A 85 -10.32 5.73 -12.20
C ALA A 85 -10.29 5.86 -13.73
N GLY A 86 -9.82 4.83 -14.44
CA GLY A 86 -9.80 4.80 -15.90
C GLY A 86 -11.20 4.90 -16.51
N LEU A 87 -12.18 4.17 -15.95
CA LEU A 87 -13.57 4.24 -16.40
C LEU A 87 -14.16 5.64 -16.19
N ILE A 88 -13.94 6.27 -15.03
CA ILE A 88 -14.37 7.64 -14.76
C ILE A 88 -13.75 8.61 -15.77
N THR A 89 -12.45 8.50 -16.04
CA THR A 89 -11.77 9.35 -17.03
C THR A 89 -12.39 9.20 -18.41
N LEU A 90 -12.67 7.98 -18.87
CA LEU A 90 -13.34 7.73 -20.15
C LEU A 90 -14.74 8.35 -20.20
N LEU A 91 -15.52 8.22 -19.12
CA LEU A 91 -16.87 8.78 -19.04
C LEU A 91 -16.87 10.32 -19.06
N VAL A 92 -15.92 10.95 -18.35
CA VAL A 92 -15.77 12.41 -18.31
C VAL A 92 -15.31 12.96 -19.66
N LEU A 93 -14.37 12.29 -20.33
CA LEU A 93 -13.87 12.71 -21.65
C LEU A 93 -14.80 12.36 -22.81
N ARG A 94 -15.81 11.50 -22.58
CA ARG A 94 -16.79 11.12 -23.61
C ARG A 94 -17.63 12.34 -24.01
N ARG A 95 -17.23 12.99 -25.10
CA ARG A 95 -17.96 14.12 -25.70
C ARG A 95 -19.35 13.68 -26.15
N THR A 96 -20.38 14.01 -25.38
CA THR A 96 -21.77 13.78 -25.76
C THR A 96 -22.08 14.60 -27.02
N ARG A 97 -22.26 13.94 -28.18
CA ARG A 97 -22.63 14.58 -29.47
C ARG A 97 -23.85 15.52 -29.37
N LYS A 98 -24.66 15.44 -28.31
CA LYS A 98 -25.82 16.32 -28.08
C LYS A 98 -25.46 17.81 -27.98
N ILE A 99 -24.33 18.19 -27.38
CA ILE A 99 -23.97 19.62 -27.26
C ILE A 99 -23.67 20.25 -28.63
N ARG A 100 -23.13 19.49 -29.58
CA ARG A 100 -22.81 20.00 -30.93
C ARG A 100 -24.04 20.16 -31.83
N ARG A 101 -25.19 19.59 -31.46
CA ARG A 101 -26.48 19.75 -32.17
C ARG A 101 -27.38 20.84 -31.58
N ALA A 102 -27.17 21.24 -30.32
CA ALA A 102 -27.91 22.35 -29.72
C ALA A 102 -27.30 23.73 -30.02
N LEU A 103 -26.05 23.75 -30.52
CA LEU A 103 -25.32 24.95 -30.95
C LEU A 103 -25.28 25.11 -32.49
N LYS A 104 -26.05 24.30 -33.22
CA LYS A 104 -26.29 24.42 -34.66
C LYS A 104 -27.78 24.63 -34.88
#